data_AF-A0A653VRJ0-F1
#
_entry.id   AF-A0A653VRJ0-F1
#
_cell.length_a   1.000
_cell.length_b   1.000
_cell.length_c   1.000
_cell.angle_alpha   90.00
_cell.angle_beta   90.00
_cell.angle_gamma   90.00
#
_symmetry.space_group_name_H-M   'P 1'
#
loop_
_entity.id
_entity.type
_entity.pdbx_description
1 polymer ?
#
loop_
_entity_poly.entity_id
_entity_poly.type
_entity_poly.pdbx_seq_one_letter_code
_entity_poly.pdbx_strand_id
1 'polypeptide(L)'
;MSKAALAAGHAPDELSFIRAFHTIQYEMTWAAVTRSYGKLPALLKRLRERLKQLPNRKRPGRSCARAVKSRPFRYTVRVLKRDLN
;
A
#
# COMPACT_ATOMS: atom_id res chain seq x y z
N MET A 1 -13.30 -8.81 -0.93
CA MET A 1 -12.77 -7.43 -0.73
C MET A 1 -13.90 -6.42 -0.62
N SER A 2 -14.80 -6.31 -1.60
CA SER A 2 -15.97 -5.41 -1.57
C SER A 2 -16.80 -5.50 -0.28
N LYS A 3 -17.19 -6.72 0.13
CA LYS A 3 -17.91 -6.94 1.40
C LYS A 3 -17.11 -6.54 2.65
N ALA A 4 -15.79 -6.59 2.59
CA ALA A 4 -14.93 -6.17 3.69
C ALA A 4 -14.81 -4.64 3.76
N ALA A 5 -14.75 -3.97 2.61
CA ALA A 5 -14.79 -2.51 2.49
C ALA A 5 -16.11 -1.96 3.04
N LEU A 6 -17.25 -2.52 2.61
CA LEU A 6 -18.58 -2.14 3.10
C LEU A 6 -18.68 -2.31 4.62
N ALA A 7 -18.16 -3.42 5.16
CA ALA A 7 -18.15 -3.67 6.60
C ALA A 7 -17.17 -2.77 7.39
N ALA A 8 -16.31 -2.01 6.71
CA ALA A 8 -15.42 -1.01 7.28
C ALA A 8 -15.90 0.44 7.01
N GLY A 9 -17.04 0.62 6.32
CA GLY A 9 -17.53 1.94 5.91
C GLY A 9 -16.75 2.58 4.76
N HIS A 10 -15.91 1.81 4.07
CA HIS A 10 -15.12 2.27 2.94
C HIS A 10 -15.78 1.94 1.60
N ALA A 11 -15.60 2.81 0.62
CA ALA A 11 -15.94 2.47 -0.76
C ALA A 11 -15.05 1.30 -1.23
N PRO A 12 -15.53 0.40 -2.12
CA PRO A 12 -14.74 -0.73 -2.60
C PRO A 12 -13.42 -0.30 -3.27
N ASP A 13 -13.38 0.88 -3.88
CA ASP A 13 -12.23 1.44 -4.60
C ASP A 13 -11.16 2.02 -3.65
N GLU A 14 -11.50 2.25 -2.39
CA GLU A 14 -10.56 2.80 -1.40
C GLU A 14 -9.59 1.76 -0.87
N LEU A 15 -9.89 0.47 -0.97
CA LEU A 15 -8.99 -0.59 -0.55
C LEU A 15 -7.92 -0.85 -1.61
N SER A 16 -6.66 -0.98 -1.18
CA SER A 16 -5.58 -1.28 -2.13
C SER A 16 -5.65 -2.75 -2.59
N PHE A 17 -5.88 -2.97 -3.89
CA PHE A 17 -5.95 -4.31 -4.47
C PHE A 17 -4.66 -5.11 -4.27
N ILE A 18 -3.50 -4.51 -4.57
CA ILE A 18 -2.19 -5.17 -4.49
C ILE A 18 -1.90 -5.68 -3.08
N ARG A 19 -2.07 -4.83 -2.06
CA ARG A 19 -1.78 -5.24 -0.67
C ARG A 19 -2.76 -6.30 -0.19
N ALA A 20 -4.06 -6.15 -0.53
CA ALA A 20 -5.05 -7.15 -0.19
C ALA A 20 -4.75 -8.51 -0.84
N PHE A 21 -4.36 -8.51 -2.11
CA PHE A 21 -3.96 -9.73 -2.82
C PHE A 21 -2.80 -10.44 -2.10
N HIS A 22 -1.75 -9.70 -1.74
CA HIS A 22 -0.64 -10.27 -0.97
C HIS A 22 -1.06 -10.79 0.41
N THR A 23 -1.98 -10.10 1.11
CA THR A 23 -2.48 -10.62 2.39
C THR A 23 -3.32 -11.89 2.24
N ILE A 24 -4.11 -12.01 1.18
CA ILE A 24 -4.89 -13.22 0.89
C ILE A 24 -3.94 -14.37 0.56
N GLN A 25 -2.94 -14.13 -0.30
CA GLN A 25 -1.93 -15.14 -0.62
C GLN A 25 -1.21 -15.62 0.64
N TYR A 26 -0.71 -14.71 1.47
CA TYR A 26 -0.01 -15.05 2.71
C TYR A 26 -0.86 -15.90 3.65
N GLU A 27 -2.10 -15.49 3.92
CA GLU A 27 -3.01 -16.25 4.80
C GLU A 27 -3.42 -17.59 4.20
N MET A 28 -3.62 -17.69 2.88
CA MET A 28 -3.91 -18.95 2.20
C MET A 28 -2.73 -19.93 2.23
N THR A 29 -1.51 -19.45 2.04
CA THR A 29 -0.30 -20.28 2.15
C THR A 29 -0.18 -20.85 3.57
N TRP A 30 -0.43 -20.04 4.60
CA TRP A 30 -0.47 -20.53 5.98
C TRP A 30 -1.61 -21.51 6.24
N ALA A 31 -2.80 -21.26 5.69
CA ALA A 31 -3.94 -22.17 5.83
C ALA A 31 -3.67 -23.52 5.17
N ALA A 32 -3.00 -23.55 4.01
CA ALA A 32 -2.64 -24.78 3.29
C ALA A 32 -1.61 -25.63 4.05
N VAL A 33 -0.65 -25.00 4.73
CA VAL A 33 0.36 -25.71 5.55
C VAL A 33 -0.21 -26.18 6.88
N THR A 34 -1.26 -25.51 7.39
CA THR A 34 -1.83 -25.82 8.71
C THR A 34 -2.63 -27.12 8.68
N ARG A 35 -2.09 -28.18 9.30
CA ARG A 35 -2.72 -29.52 9.39
C ARG A 35 -3.99 -29.56 10.26
N SER A 36 -4.25 -28.53 11.07
CA SER A 36 -5.40 -28.44 11.97
C SER A 36 -6.59 -27.68 11.35
N TYR A 37 -7.50 -28.40 10.69
CA TYR A 37 -8.69 -27.83 10.03
C TYR A 37 -9.61 -27.06 11.00
N GLY A 38 -9.63 -27.40 12.29
CA GLY A 38 -10.41 -26.69 13.30
C GLY A 38 -10.03 -25.22 13.50
N LYS A 39 -8.82 -24.81 13.09
CA LYS A 39 -8.36 -23.41 13.17
C LYS A 39 -8.75 -22.56 11.95
N LEU A 40 -9.25 -23.18 10.87
CA LEU A 40 -9.62 -22.47 9.65
C LEU A 40 -10.65 -21.34 9.87
N PRO A 41 -11.73 -21.53 10.67
CA PRO A 41 -12.69 -20.46 10.91
C PRO A 41 -12.06 -19.22 11.57
N ALA A 42 -11.12 -19.43 12.49
CA ALA A 42 -10.39 -18.33 13.15
C ALA A 42 -9.48 -17.59 12.16
N LEU A 43 -8.77 -18.33 11.30
CA LEU A 43 -7.93 -17.74 10.25
C LEU A 43 -8.74 -16.90 9.25
N LEU A 44 -9.91 -17.38 8.83
CA LEU A 44 -10.79 -16.63 7.93
C LEU A 44 -11.34 -15.35 8.57
N LYS A 45 -11.69 -15.39 9.87
CA LYS A 45 -12.07 -14.20 10.64
C LYS A 45 -10.93 -13.18 10.69
N ARG A 46 -9.73 -13.63 11.01
CA ARG A 46 -8.51 -12.80 11.02
C ARG A 46 -8.21 -12.18 9.65
N LEU A 47 -8.32 -12.96 8.57
CA LEU A 47 -8.14 -12.46 7.20
C LEU A 47 -9.14 -11.33 6.92
N ARG A 48 -10.42 -11.52 7.29
CA ARG A 48 -11.45 -10.49 7.11
C ARG A 48 -11.13 -9.21 7.88
N GLU A 49 -10.62 -9.31 9.11
CA GLU A 49 -10.21 -8.15 9.91
C GLU A 49 -9.02 -7.42 9.29
N ARG A 50 -7.99 -8.15 8.84
CA ARG A 50 -6.83 -7.56 8.14
C ARG A 50 -7.23 -6.80 6.88
N LEU A 51 -8.15 -7.36 6.10
CA LEU A 51 -8.66 -6.70 4.90
C LEU A 51 -9.34 -5.35 5.17
N LYS A 52 -9.95 -5.16 6.35
CA LYS A 52 -10.53 -3.86 6.74
C LYS A 52 -9.46 -2.80 7.00
N GLN A 53 -8.25 -3.21 7.39
CA GLN A 53 -7.14 -2.31 7.75
C GLN A 53 -6.27 -1.89 6.55
N LEU A 54 -6.71 -2.17 5.33
CA LEU A 54 -5.93 -1.96 4.10
C LEU A 54 -6.43 -0.80 3.21
N PRO A 55 -6.81 0.38 3.74
CA PRO A 55 -7.15 1.51 2.89
C PRO A 55 -5.91 2.01 2.16
N ASN A 56 -6.10 2.35 0.89
CA ASN A 56 -5.10 2.93 0.00
C ASN A 56 -4.91 4.41 0.32
N ARG A 57 -4.39 4.71 1.51
CA ARG A 57 -4.02 6.09 1.85
C ARG A 57 -2.88 6.52 0.94
N LYS A 58 -3.13 7.52 0.10
CA LYS A 58 -2.08 8.18 -0.66
C LYS A 58 -1.04 8.70 0.34
N ARG A 59 0.23 8.40 0.08
CA ARG A 59 1.32 8.95 0.88
C ARG A 59 1.21 10.48 0.82
N PRO A 60 1.21 11.19 1.96
CA PRO A 60 1.18 12.64 1.93
C PRO A 60 2.35 13.12 1.06
N GLY A 61 2.05 14.04 0.14
CA GLY A 61 3.07 14.67 -0.68
C GLY A 61 4.12 15.35 0.19
N ARG A 62 5.29 15.62 -0.38
CA ARG A 62 6.25 16.47 0.34
C ARG A 62 5.69 17.88 0.46
N SER A 63 5.71 18.43 1.67
CA SER A 63 5.41 19.85 1.90
C SER A 63 6.54 20.75 1.41
N CYS A 64 7.77 20.26 1.39
CA CYS A 64 8.95 21.03 0.98
C CYS A 64 9.52 20.56 -0.36
N ALA A 65 10.09 21.51 -1.10
CA ALA A 65 10.86 21.23 -2.31
C ALA A 65 12.02 20.26 -1.99
N ARG A 66 12.42 19.46 -2.99
CA ARG A 66 13.55 18.54 -2.87
C ARG A 66 14.84 19.35 -2.72
N ALA A 67 15.26 19.63 -1.50
CA ALA A 67 16.59 20.15 -1.22
C ALA A 67 17.62 19.08 -1.59
N VAL A 68 18.40 19.33 -2.63
CA VAL A 68 19.53 18.47 -3.00
C VAL A 68 20.65 18.78 -2.01
N LYS A 69 21.06 17.79 -1.21
CA LYS A 69 22.07 17.96 -0.15
C LYS A 69 23.46 18.37 -0.68
N SER A 70 23.74 18.08 -1.95
CA SER A 70 25.02 18.37 -2.58
C SER A 70 24.81 19.11 -3.89
N ARG A 71 25.75 20.01 -4.20
CA ARG A 71 25.82 20.61 -5.53
C ARG A 71 26.09 19.51 -6.57
N PRO A 72 25.48 19.59 -7.77
CA PRO A 72 25.79 18.65 -8.84
C PRO A 72 27.29 18.69 -9.14
N PHE A 73 27.98 17.55 -8.95
CA PHE A 73 29.43 17.44 -9.12
C PHE A 73 29.90 17.76 -10.53
N ARG A 74 29.05 17.51 -11.54
CA ARG A 74 29.40 17.61 -12.96
C ARG A 74 29.20 19.00 -13.57
N TYR A 75 28.40 19.86 -12.95
CA TYR A 75 28.09 21.20 -13.48
C TYR A 75 28.02 22.20 -12.33
N THR A 76 28.88 23.22 -12.37
CA THR A 76 28.97 24.27 -11.34
C THR A 76 27.64 25.03 -11.16
N VAL A 77 26.85 25.15 -12.24
CA VAL A 77 25.49 25.73 -12.23
C VAL A 77 24.57 24.91 -13.13
N ARG A 78 23.35 24.63 -12.66
CA ARG A 78 22.29 24.05 -13.50
C ARG A 78 21.51 25.20 -14.14
N VAL A 79 21.83 25.56 -15.39
CA VAL A 79 21.05 26.56 -16.13
C VAL A 79 19.70 25.94 -16.49
N LEU A 80 18.65 26.30 -15.75
CA LEU A 80 17.31 25.70 -15.91
C LEU A 80 16.45 26.40 -16.97
N LYS A 81 16.85 27.59 -17.46
CA LYS A 81 16.30 28.26 -18.63
C LYS A 81 17.38 29.14 -19.23
N ARG A 82 17.63 29.01 -20.54
CA ARG A 82 18.21 30.08 -21.35
C ARG A 82 17.01 30.89 -21.83
N ASP A 83 16.92 32.16 -21.47
CA ASP A 83 16.02 33.07 -22.14
C ASP A 83 16.46 33.12 -23.60
N LEU A 84 15.67 32.51 -24.48
CA LEU A 84 15.73 32.73 -25.91
C LEU A 84 14.87 33.98 -26.14
N ASN A 85 15.54 35.10 -26.40
CA ASN A 85 14.92 36.34 -26.85
C ASN A 85 13.89 36.09 -27.96
#